data_AF-A0AA95GSH5-F1
#
_entry.id   AF-A0AA95GSH5-F1
#
_cell.length_a   1.000
_cell.length_b   1.000
_cell.length_c   1.000
_cell.angle_alpha   90.00
_cell.angle_beta   90.00
_cell.angle_gamma   90.00
#
_symmetry.space_group_name_H-M   'P 1'
#
loop_
_entity.id
_entity.type
_entity.pdbx_description
1 polymer ?
#
loop_
_entity_poly.entity_id
_entity_poly.type
_entity_poly.pdbx_seq_one_letter_code
_entity_poly.pdbx_strand_id
1 'polypeptide(L)'
;MRMFDLTNVAELHDVFPELTPAQFETAILFCLGLSQGEIAHLRSVSYPAIKQTLEDIKIKLDFYSLNSLLAMFQVPLFIFVLEKCKVEYRKN
;
A
#
# COMPACT_ATOMS: atom_id res chain seq x y z
N MET A 1 -6.18 5.74 17.40
CA MET A 1 -5.78 4.52 16.67
C MET A 1 -6.45 4.60 15.30
N ARG A 2 -5.68 4.60 14.21
CA ARG A 2 -6.25 4.66 12.85
C ARG A 2 -6.65 3.24 12.44
N MET A 3 -7.90 3.04 12.06
CA MET A 3 -8.36 1.79 11.46
C MET A 3 -8.35 1.96 9.94
N PHE A 4 -7.62 1.11 9.24
CA PHE A 4 -7.63 1.05 7.79
C PHE A 4 -8.41 -0.21 7.38
N ASP A 5 -9.51 -0.02 6.68
CA ASP A 5 -10.24 -1.12 6.07
C ASP A 5 -9.59 -1.43 4.72
N LEU A 6 -8.82 -2.52 4.69
CA LEU A 6 -8.13 -2.97 3.49
C LEU A 6 -8.99 -3.91 2.62
N THR A 7 -10.27 -4.10 2.95
CA THR A 7 -11.16 -5.03 2.21
C THR A 7 -11.35 -4.60 0.76
N ASN A 8 -11.30 -3.28 0.47
CA ASN A 8 -11.43 -2.73 -0.88
C ASN A 8 -10.11 -2.61 -1.66
N VAL A 9 -8.95 -2.85 -1.03
CA VAL A 9 -7.65 -2.84 -1.73
C VAL A 9 -7.23 -4.23 -2.21
N ALA A 10 -8.02 -5.28 -1.95
CA ALA A 10 -7.77 -6.60 -2.50
C ALA A 10 -7.75 -6.58 -4.04
N GLU A 11 -8.62 -5.78 -4.67
CA GLU A 11 -8.64 -5.55 -6.13
C GLU A 11 -7.34 -4.90 -6.65
N LEU A 12 -6.60 -4.19 -5.79
CA LEU A 12 -5.33 -3.55 -6.16
C LEU A 12 -4.15 -4.52 -6.09
N HIS A 13 -4.32 -5.72 -5.52
CA HIS A 13 -3.29 -6.76 -5.56
C HIS A 13 -3.01 -7.22 -7.00
N ASP A 14 -4.04 -7.23 -7.86
CA ASP A 14 -3.92 -7.57 -9.29
C ASP A 14 -3.01 -6.61 -10.06
N VAL A 15 -2.79 -5.39 -9.54
CA VAL A 15 -1.86 -4.41 -10.13
C VAL A 15 -0.40 -4.76 -9.82
N PHE A 16 -0.15 -5.52 -8.76
CA PHE A 16 1.18 -5.91 -8.29
C PHE A 16 1.28 -7.44 -8.09
N PRO A 17 1.10 -8.24 -9.16
CA PRO A 17 1.07 -9.71 -9.07
C PRO A 17 2.38 -10.31 -8.56
N GLU A 18 3.50 -9.59 -8.67
CA GLU A 18 4.81 -9.97 -8.15
C GLU A 18 4.90 -9.94 -6.62
N LEU A 19 3.99 -9.23 -5.94
CA LEU A 19 3.93 -9.15 -4.49
C LEU A 19 3.07 -10.27 -3.92
N THR A 20 3.48 -10.85 -2.80
CA THR A 20 2.57 -11.71 -2.02
C THR A 20 1.51 -10.84 -1.33
N PRO A 21 0.36 -11.39 -0.91
CA PRO A 21 -0.65 -10.62 -0.17
C PRO A 21 -0.08 -9.90 1.06
N ALA A 22 0.85 -10.55 1.77
CA ALA A 22 1.55 -9.96 2.92
C ALA A 22 2.49 -8.82 2.54
N GLN A 23 3.18 -8.93 1.39
CA GLN A 23 4.04 -7.87 0.87
C GLN A 23 3.20 -6.68 0.41
N PHE A 24 2.11 -6.94 -0.31
CA PHE A 24 1.18 -5.92 -0.78
C PHE A 24 0.55 -5.15 0.37
N GLU A 25 0.04 -5.85 1.40
CA GLU A 25 -0.52 -5.22 2.61
C GLU A 25 0.51 -4.33 3.32
N THR A 26 1.76 -4.80 3.44
CA THR A 26 2.86 -4.03 4.04
C THR A 26 3.17 -2.77 3.23
N ALA A 27 3.21 -2.90 1.90
CA ALA A 27 3.45 -1.79 1.00
C ALA A 27 2.35 -0.73 1.10
N ILE A 28 1.08 -1.14 1.07
CA ILE A 28 -0.07 -0.23 1.21
C ILE A 28 -0.02 0.53 2.54
N LEU A 29 0.20 -0.16 3.66
CA LEU A 29 0.27 0.50 4.98
C LEU A 29 1.45 1.47 5.05
N PHE A 30 2.60 1.10 4.48
CA PHE A 30 3.74 2.01 4.37
C PHE A 30 3.40 3.24 3.51
N CYS A 31 2.69 3.04 2.39
CA CYS A 31 2.28 4.12 1.50
C CYS A 31 1.21 5.04 2.08
N LEU A 32 0.42 4.56 3.03
CA LEU A 32 -0.50 5.36 3.85
C LEU A 32 0.22 6.17 4.94
N GLY A 33 1.55 6.10 5.00
CA GLY A 33 2.39 6.90 5.88
C GLY A 33 2.55 6.32 7.29
N LEU A 34 2.28 5.04 7.48
CA LEU A 34 2.52 4.37 8.75
C LEU A 34 4.01 4.05 8.92
N SER A 35 4.53 4.25 10.12
CA SER A 35 5.88 3.83 10.46
C SER A 35 5.97 2.30 10.50
N GLN A 36 7.17 1.76 10.27
CA GLN A 36 7.40 0.30 10.32
C GLN A 36 6.99 -0.32 11.66
N GLY A 37 7.08 0.43 12.78
CA GLY A 37 6.62 -0.01 14.09
C GLY A 37 5.10 -0.09 14.20
N GLU A 38 4.38 0.88 13.65
CA GLU A 38 2.90 0.84 13.58
C GLU A 38 2.43 -0.32 12.68
N ILE A 39 3.10 -0.56 11.57
CA ILE A 39 2.80 -1.68 10.66
C ILE A 39 3.06 -3.02 11.38
N ALA A 40 4.18 -3.15 12.07
CA ALA A 40 4.52 -4.35 12.84
C ALA A 40 3.43 -4.66 13.88
N HIS A 41 2.97 -3.63 14.60
CA HIS A 41 1.86 -3.76 15.54
C HIS A 41 0.55 -4.16 14.84
N LEU A 42 0.17 -3.48 13.75
CA LEU A 42 -1.10 -3.75 13.05
C LEU A 42 -1.14 -5.16 12.45
N ARG A 43 -0.02 -5.61 11.89
CA ARG A 43 0.11 -6.93 11.27
C ARG A 43 0.45 -8.04 12.28
N SER A 44 0.62 -7.70 13.57
CA SER A 44 1.02 -8.63 14.64
C SER A 44 2.30 -9.42 14.32
N VAL A 45 3.30 -8.74 13.73
CA VAL A 45 4.61 -9.31 13.38
C VAL A 45 5.74 -8.47 13.98
N SER A 46 6.97 -8.99 13.93
CA SER A 46 8.13 -8.28 14.47
C SER A 46 8.58 -7.12 13.56
N TYR A 47 9.15 -6.07 14.16
CA TYR A 47 9.75 -4.96 13.40
C TYR A 47 10.80 -5.42 12.38
N PRO A 48 11.72 -6.34 12.69
CA PRO A 48 12.66 -6.89 11.71
C PRO A 48 11.97 -7.56 10.52
N ALA A 49 10.84 -8.25 10.74
CA ALA A 49 10.08 -8.88 9.67
C ALA A 49 9.49 -7.83 8.70
N ILE A 50 8.97 -6.71 9.21
CA ILE A 50 8.50 -5.60 8.37
C ILE A 50 9.66 -4.99 7.58
N LYS A 51 10.80 -4.75 8.23
CA LYS A 51 11.99 -4.19 7.58
C LYS A 51 12.46 -5.09 6.43
N GLN A 52 12.56 -6.41 6.66
CA GLN A 52 12.94 -7.36 5.62
C GLN A 52 11.92 -7.39 4.49
N THR A 53 10.62 -7.41 4.83
CA THR A 53 9.54 -7.42 3.83
C THR A 53 9.62 -6.19 2.90
N LEU A 54 9.90 -5.00 3.44
CA LEU A 54 10.07 -3.78 2.65
C LEU A 54 11.31 -3.82 1.74
N GLU A 55 12.42 -4.40 2.19
CA GLU A 55 13.60 -4.59 1.33
C GLU A 55 13.32 -5.59 0.21
N ASP A 56 12.64 -6.69 0.50
CA ASP A 56 12.24 -7.67 -0.52
C ASP A 56 11.32 -7.05 -1.58
N ILE A 57 10.40 -6.17 -1.15
CA ILE A 57 9.51 -5.41 -2.05
C ILE A 57 10.33 -4.49 -2.95
N LYS A 58 11.31 -3.75 -2.41
CA LYS A 58 12.16 -2.86 -3.23
C LYS A 58 12.93 -3.64 -4.28
N ILE A 59 13.46 -4.81 -3.94
CA ILE A 59 14.19 -5.66 -4.89
C ILE A 59 13.24 -6.18 -5.97
N LYS A 60 12.06 -6.69 -5.59
CA LYS A 60 11.08 -7.24 -6.54
C LYS A 60 10.56 -6.21 -7.53
N LEU A 61 10.37 -4.98 -7.09
CA LEU A 61 9.86 -3.88 -7.92
C LEU A 61 10.97 -3.06 -8.58
N ASP A 62 12.22 -3.53 -8.49
CA ASP A 62 13.42 -2.89 -9.05
C ASP A 62 13.59 -1.41 -8.64
N PHE A 63 13.32 -1.11 -7.36
CA PHE A 63 13.37 0.24 -6.84
C PHE A 63 14.70 0.56 -6.15
N TYR A 64 15.35 1.63 -6.61
CA TYR A 64 16.54 2.21 -5.98
C TYR A 64 16.25 2.84 -4.60
N SER A 65 14.99 3.20 -4.28
CA SER A 65 14.66 3.82 -2.99
C SER A 65 13.22 3.55 -2.52
N LEU A 66 12.99 3.54 -1.20
CA LEU A 66 11.64 3.46 -0.61
C LEU A 66 10.75 4.65 -0.98
N ASN A 67 11.34 5.81 -1.32
CA ASN A 67 10.58 6.96 -1.79
C ASN A 67 9.98 6.72 -3.18
N SER A 68 10.62 5.89 -4.00
CA SER A 68 10.08 5.45 -5.30
C SER A 68 8.83 4.57 -5.11
N LEU A 69 8.77 3.80 -4.02
CA LEU A 69 7.60 3.01 -3.64
C LEU A 69 6.38 3.90 -3.37
N LEU A 70 6.58 5.02 -2.65
CA LEU A 70 5.51 5.98 -2.36
C LEU A 70 4.92 6.58 -3.63
N ALA A 71 5.76 7.02 -4.56
CA ALA A 71 5.32 7.59 -5.83
C ALA A 71 4.55 6.58 -6.70
N MET A 72 5.01 5.32 -6.74
CA MET A 72 4.40 4.25 -7.53
C MET A 72 3.12 3.68 -6.94
N PHE A 73 2.91 3.76 -5.63
CA PHE A 73 1.62 3.40 -5.03
C PHE A 73 0.64 4.56 -5.05
N GLN A 74 1.12 5.80 -4.85
CA GLN A 74 0.24 6.97 -4.81
C GLN A 74 -0.46 7.22 -6.14
N VAL A 75 0.21 7.07 -7.29
CA VAL A 75 -0.41 7.34 -8.60
C VAL A 75 -1.53 6.33 -8.94
N PRO A 76 -1.32 5.00 -8.87
CA PRO A 76 -2.38 4.02 -9.11
C PRO A 76 -3.49 4.05 -8.07
N LEU A 77 -3.17 4.30 -6.78
CA LEU A 77 -4.20 4.51 -5.76
C LEU A 77 -5.02 5.76 -6.05
N PHE A 78 -4.39 6.86 -6.48
CA PHE A 78 -5.12 8.05 -6.88
C PHE A 78 -6.02 7.79 -8.09
N ILE A 79 -5.51 7.09 -9.11
CA ILE A 79 -6.29 6.72 -10.30
C ILE A 79 -7.47 5.83 -9.91
N PHE A 80 -7.25 4.79 -9.11
CA PHE A 80 -8.32 3.91 -8.62
C PHE A 80 -9.37 4.66 -7.81
N VAL A 81 -8.95 5.54 -6.89
CA VAL A 81 -9.85 6.39 -6.13
C VAL A 81 -10.64 7.31 -7.07
N LEU A 82 -9.98 7.94 -8.05
CA LEU A 82 -10.63 8.80 -9.04
C LEU A 82 -11.62 8.04 -9.93
N GLU A 83 -11.31 6.82 -10.36
CA GLU A 83 -12.21 5.98 -11.15
C GLU A 83 -13.46 5.56 -10.36
N LYS A 84 -13.31 5.31 -9.05
CA LYS A 84 -14.43 4.97 -8.16
C LYS A 84 -15.17 6.21 -7.64
N CYS A 85 -14.60 7.41 -7.75
CA CYS A 85 -15.26 8.68 -7.45
C CYS A 85 -16.32 9.01 -8.52
N LYS A 86 -17.58 8.70 -8.24
CA LYS A 86 -18.70 9.24 -9.05
C LYS A 86 -18.78 10.75 -8.85
N VAL A 87 -18.56 11.52 -9.92
CA VAL A 87 -18.84 12.95 -9.94
C VAL A 87 -20.35 13.15 -10.02
N GLU A 88 -21.01 13.31 -8.86
CA GLU A 88 -22.42 13.70 -8.82
C GLU A 88 -22.54 15.20 -9.13
N TYR A 89 -22.93 15.51 -10.37
CA TYR A 89 -23.41 16.86 -10.69
C TYR A 89 -24.77 17.08 -10.03
N ARG A 90 -24.80 17.85 -8.93
CA ARG A 90 -26.05 18.47 -8.49
C ARG A 90 -26.53 19.42 -9.58
N LYS A 91 -27.53 19.00 -10.36
CA LYS A 91 -28.37 19.93 -11.10
C LYS A 91 -29.12 20.78 -10.07
N ASN A 92 -28.78 22.07 -10.02
CA ASN A 92 -29.66 23.10 -9.45
C ASN A 92 -30.89 23.26 -10.35
#